data_AF-A0A0K0D5Q7-F1
#
_entry.id   AF-A0A0K0D5Q7-F1
#
_cell.length_a   1.000
_cell.length_b   1.000
_cell.length_c   1.000
_cell.angle_alpha   90.00
_cell.angle_beta   90.00
_cell.angle_gamma   90.00
#
_symmetry.space_group_name_H-M   'P 1'
#
loop_
_entity.id
_entity.type
_entity.pdbx_description
1 polymer ?
#
loop_
_entity_poly.entity_id
_entity_poly.type
_entity_poly.pdbx_seq_one_letter_code
_entity_poly.pdbx_strand_id
1 'polypeptide(L)'
;MPISLATFRIFQMELSISNLFAMYTSNLLWSLFLTSTALHAVALITSPMQAVLKWYRRQSSDSDTCLPYLCAVIGSGLWLRYSVFIQDTKLILLQSYAVTMQSFFLFALIFYRSKKRRLIRLVLFIAIFLFIVFYYIQCMNEDDGKEVIRKR
;
A
#
# COMPACT_ATOMS: atom_id res chain seq x y z
N MET A 1 1.09 -15.64 -18.85
CA MET A 1 0.08 -15.48 -17.77
C MET A 1 -0.17 -16.80 -17.03
N PRO A 2 0.65 -17.15 -16.02
CA PRO A 2 0.19 -18.07 -14.95
C PRO A 2 0.50 -17.57 -13.52
N ILE A 3 1.16 -16.42 -13.36
CA ILE A 3 1.71 -15.97 -12.07
C ILE A 3 0.59 -15.50 -11.11
N SER A 4 -0.50 -14.92 -11.64
CA SER A 4 -1.55 -14.32 -10.81
C SER A 4 -2.36 -15.33 -9.98
N LEU A 5 -2.51 -16.58 -10.42
CA LEU A 5 -3.27 -17.62 -9.70
C LEU A 5 -2.43 -18.31 -8.62
N ALA A 6 -1.12 -18.47 -8.84
CA ALA A 6 -0.21 -19.06 -7.86
C ALA A 6 0.01 -18.11 -6.67
N THR A 7 0.20 -16.81 -6.92
CA THR A 7 0.33 -15.82 -5.84
C THR A 7 -0.96 -15.68 -5.03
N PHE A 8 -2.13 -15.78 -5.67
CA PHE A 8 -3.42 -15.75 -4.97
C PHE A 8 -3.69 -17.03 -4.15
N ARG A 9 -3.24 -18.21 -4.62
CA ARG A 9 -3.29 -19.46 -3.85
C ARG A 9 -2.32 -19.49 -2.67
N ILE A 10 -1.11 -18.95 -2.83
CA ILE A 10 -0.13 -18.83 -1.73
C ILE A 10 -0.68 -17.88 -0.65
N PHE A 11 -1.40 -16.83 -1.04
CA PHE A 11 -2.06 -15.92 -0.11
C PHE A 11 -3.18 -16.57 0.72
N GLN A 12 -3.86 -17.60 0.19
CA GLN A 12 -4.92 -18.33 0.89
C GLN A 12 -4.38 -19.44 1.82
N MET A 13 -3.18 -19.99 1.57
CA MET A 13 -2.67 -21.18 2.27
C MET A 13 -1.94 -20.88 3.59
N GLU A 14 -1.60 -19.61 3.87
CA GLU A 14 -0.89 -19.16 5.10
C GLU A 14 -1.82 -18.50 6.14
N LEU A 15 -3.10 -18.28 5.82
CA LEU A 15 -4.05 -17.57 6.71
C LEU A 15 -4.68 -18.48 7.78
N SER A 16 -3.94 -19.45 8.31
CA SER A 16 -4.40 -20.21 9.47
C SER A 16 -4.17 -19.38 10.73
N ILE A 17 -5.26 -18.96 11.39
CA ILE A 17 -5.23 -18.18 12.64
C ILE A 17 -4.34 -18.84 13.70
N SER A 18 -4.27 -20.17 13.69
CA SER A 18 -3.41 -20.99 14.55
C SER A 18 -1.92 -20.69 14.38
N ASN A 19 -1.45 -20.48 13.15
CA ASN A 19 -0.04 -20.16 12.86
C ASN A 19 0.30 -18.71 13.28
N LEU A 20 -0.66 -17.79 13.12
CA LEU A 20 -0.54 -16.41 13.61
C LEU A 20 -0.40 -16.36 15.13
N PHE A 21 -1.18 -17.18 15.85
CA PHE A 21 -1.16 -17.25 17.30
C PHE A 21 0.13 -17.90 17.84
N ALA A 22 0.61 -18.99 17.20
CA ALA A 22 1.85 -19.65 17.58
C ALA A 22 3.09 -18.75 17.41
N MET A 23 3.15 -17.92 16.37
CA MET A 23 4.24 -16.95 16.20
C MET A 23 4.24 -15.85 17.27
N TYR A 24 3.06 -15.39 17.72
CA TYR A 24 2.92 -14.32 18.72
C TYR A 24 3.54 -14.70 20.07
N THR A 25 3.41 -15.96 20.49
CA THR A 25 3.86 -16.43 21.81
C THR A 25 5.39 -16.61 21.89
N SER A 26 6.10 -16.74 20.77
CA SER A 26 7.55 -17.00 20.76
C SER A 26 8.42 -15.82 21.20
N ASN A 27 7.93 -14.58 21.00
CA ASN A 27 8.66 -13.35 21.33
C ASN A 27 7.68 -12.25 21.76
N LEU A 28 7.26 -12.27 23.03
CA LEU A 28 6.22 -11.39 23.56
C LEU A 28 6.57 -9.90 23.42
N LEU A 29 7.79 -9.49 23.79
CA LEU A 29 8.21 -8.08 23.72
C LEU A 29 8.24 -7.55 22.29
N TRP A 30 8.79 -8.32 21.35
CA TRP A 30 8.80 -7.95 19.93
C TRP A 30 7.40 -7.87 19.33
N SER A 31 6.52 -8.78 19.73
CA SER A 31 5.13 -8.78 19.28
C SER A 31 4.34 -7.59 19.86
N LEU A 32 4.59 -7.20 21.12
CA LEU A 32 4.00 -6.01 21.72
C LEU A 32 4.48 -4.72 21.07
N PHE A 33 5.77 -4.63 20.74
CA PHE A 33 6.32 -3.49 20.00
C PHE A 33 5.69 -3.39 18.61
N LEU A 34 5.66 -4.49 17.84
CA LEU A 34 5.09 -4.52 16.49
C LEU A 34 3.60 -4.19 16.47
N THR A 35 2.83 -4.71 17.44
CA THR A 35 1.39 -4.40 17.55
C THR A 35 1.16 -2.95 17.93
N SER A 36 1.96 -2.38 18.84
CA SER A 36 1.91 -0.95 19.15
C SER A 36 2.20 -0.09 17.92
N THR A 37 3.27 -0.38 17.18
CA THR A 37 3.59 0.34 15.94
C THR A 37 2.48 0.21 14.89
N ALA A 38 1.88 -0.97 14.75
CA ALA A 38 0.75 -1.18 13.83
C ALA A 38 -0.47 -0.35 14.23
N LEU A 39 -0.81 -0.30 15.53
CA LEU A 39 -1.91 0.54 16.03
C LEU A 39 -1.65 2.04 15.77
N HIS A 40 -0.43 2.51 16.00
CA HIS A 40 -0.04 3.88 15.68
C HIS A 40 -0.14 4.15 14.17
N ALA A 41 0.31 3.22 13.33
CA ALA A 41 0.21 3.35 11.89
C ALA A 41 -1.26 3.46 11.44
N VAL A 42 -2.16 2.62 11.96
CA VAL A 42 -3.60 2.69 11.67
C VAL A 42 -4.20 4.03 12.09
N ALA A 43 -3.85 4.53 13.28
CA ALA A 43 -4.30 5.83 13.75
C ALA A 43 -3.82 6.97 12.82
N LEU A 44 -2.55 6.95 12.41
CA LEU A 44 -1.97 7.95 11.50
C LEU A 44 -2.60 7.89 10.10
N ILE A 45 -2.81 6.68 9.57
CA ILE A 45 -3.49 6.49 8.29
C ILE A 45 -4.91 7.04 8.34
N THR A 46 -5.60 6.91 9.48
CA THR A 46 -6.98 7.37 9.66
C THR A 46 -7.09 8.86 9.95
N SER A 47 -6.01 9.52 10.41
CA SER A 47 -5.97 10.95 10.75
C SER A 47 -6.61 11.89 9.70
N PRO A 48 -6.37 11.72 8.37
CA PRO A 48 -6.95 12.59 7.35
C PRO A 48 -8.48 12.46 7.20
N MET A 49 -9.13 11.50 7.86
CA MET A 49 -10.59 11.39 7.91
C MET A 49 -11.25 12.69 8.39
N GLN A 50 -10.60 13.41 9.32
CA GLN A 50 -11.09 14.70 9.79
C GLN A 50 -11.15 15.75 8.67
N ALA A 51 -10.19 15.70 7.72
CA ALA A 51 -10.20 16.57 6.56
C ALA A 51 -11.34 16.23 5.60
N VAL A 52 -11.64 14.94 5.40
CA VAL A 52 -12.78 14.50 4.57
C VAL A 52 -14.11 15.01 5.14
N LEU A 53 -14.30 14.91 6.46
CA LEU A 53 -15.50 15.44 7.12
C LEU A 53 -15.63 16.96 6.93
N LYS A 54 -14.52 17.69 6.94
CA LYS A 54 -14.48 19.13 6.67
C LYS A 54 -14.85 19.44 5.22
N TRP A 55 -14.37 18.66 4.24
CA TRP A 55 -14.74 18.80 2.83
C TRP A 55 -16.22 18.50 2.61
N TYR A 56 -16.76 17.46 3.26
CA TYR A 56 -18.18 17.13 3.20
C TYR A 56 -19.06 18.30 3.66
N ARG A 57 -18.71 18.96 4.76
CA ARG A 57 -19.44 20.13 5.28
C ARG A 57 -19.33 21.36 4.37
N ARG A 58 -18.16 21.57 3.75
CA ARG A 58 -17.88 22.76 2.93
C ARG A 58 -18.27 22.60 1.45
N GLN A 59 -18.48 21.36 0.98
CA GLN A 59 -18.69 21.00 -0.43
C GLN A 59 -17.58 21.50 -1.38
N SER A 60 -16.43 21.89 -0.82
CA SER A 60 -15.25 22.33 -1.57
C SER A 60 -13.98 21.97 -0.82
N SER A 61 -12.98 21.51 -1.57
CA SER A 61 -11.62 21.19 -1.12
C SER A 61 -10.58 22.21 -1.64
N ASP A 62 -11.01 23.38 -2.13
CA ASP A 62 -10.13 24.30 -2.86
C ASP A 62 -9.05 24.98 -2.00
N SER A 63 -9.22 25.01 -0.67
CA SER A 63 -8.24 25.59 0.27
C SER A 63 -7.09 24.65 0.67
N ASP A 64 -7.21 23.34 0.42
CA ASP A 64 -6.34 22.34 1.03
C ASP A 64 -5.32 21.77 0.03
N THR A 65 -4.10 21.52 0.51
CA THR A 65 -3.00 21.00 -0.32
C THR A 65 -3.18 19.51 -0.59
N CYS A 66 -3.08 19.10 -1.87
CA CYS A 66 -3.22 17.69 -2.29
C CYS A 66 -1.93 16.88 -2.22
N LEU A 67 -0.76 17.54 -2.09
CA LEU A 67 0.56 16.90 -2.02
C LEU A 67 0.68 15.79 -0.96
N PRO A 68 0.23 15.96 0.30
CA PRO A 68 0.38 14.91 1.31
C PRO A 68 -0.36 13.61 0.94
N TYR A 69 -1.53 13.71 0.32
CA TYR A 69 -2.33 12.55 -0.11
C TYR A 69 -1.65 11.80 -1.27
N LEU A 70 -1.07 12.52 -2.22
CA LEU A 70 -0.34 11.94 -3.34
C LEU A 70 0.94 11.24 -2.85
N CYS A 71 1.70 11.91 -1.98
CA CYS A 71 2.91 11.36 -1.41
C CYS A 71 2.62 10.11 -0.58
N ALA A 72 1.51 10.12 0.18
CA ALA A 72 1.05 8.96 0.95
C ALA A 72 0.78 7.76 0.02
N VAL A 73 -0.03 7.92 -1.03
CA VAL A 73 -0.36 6.83 -1.97
C VAL A 73 0.90 6.27 -2.65
N ILE A 74 1.83 7.13 -3.06
CA ILE A 74 3.12 6.70 -3.63
C ILE A 74 3.92 5.90 -2.61
N GLY A 75 4.11 6.46 -1.41
CA GLY A 75 4.90 5.84 -0.36
C GLY A 75 4.35 4.49 0.06
N SER A 76 3.04 4.40 0.30
CA SER A 76 2.40 3.14 0.67
C SER A 76 2.37 2.13 -0.47
N GLY A 77 2.25 2.56 -1.74
CA GLY A 77 2.36 1.68 -2.90
C GLY A 77 3.75 1.07 -3.05
N LEU A 78 4.81 1.87 -2.95
CA LEU A 78 6.20 1.39 -2.99
C LEU A 78 6.48 0.43 -1.82
N TRP A 79 6.03 0.78 -0.62
CA TRP A 79 6.25 -0.05 0.56
C TRP A 79 5.45 -1.35 0.50
N LEU A 80 4.26 -1.37 -0.10
CA LEU A 80 3.52 -2.62 -0.33
C LEU A 80 4.33 -3.57 -1.21
N ARG A 81 4.95 -3.08 -2.30
CA ARG A 81 5.80 -3.90 -3.17
C ARG A 81 7.03 -4.44 -2.43
N TYR A 82 7.58 -3.66 -1.51
CA TYR A 82 8.66 -4.06 -0.63
C TYR A 82 8.22 -5.13 0.39
N SER A 83 7.06 -4.96 1.05
CA SER A 83 6.52 -5.97 1.96
C SER A 83 6.28 -7.31 1.26
N VAL A 84 5.81 -7.29 0.01
CA VAL A 84 5.67 -8.48 -0.83
C VAL A 84 7.02 -9.13 -1.14
N PHE A 85 8.08 -8.34 -1.33
CA PHE A 85 9.42 -8.86 -1.57
C PHE A 85 10.00 -9.57 -0.34
N ILE A 86 9.77 -9.06 0.86
CA ILE A 86 10.20 -9.68 2.13
C ILE A 86 9.31 -10.87 2.54
N GLN A 87 8.16 -11.04 1.89
CA GLN A 87 7.15 -12.05 2.23
C GLN A 87 6.63 -11.99 3.68
N ASP A 88 6.67 -10.81 4.31
CA ASP A 88 6.09 -10.61 5.63
C ASP A 88 4.58 -10.31 5.53
N THR A 89 3.77 -11.33 5.82
CA THR A 89 2.30 -11.25 5.78
C THR A 89 1.73 -10.11 6.64
N LYS A 90 2.34 -9.82 7.80
CA LYS A 90 1.84 -8.76 8.71
C LYS A 90 2.00 -7.39 8.07
N LEU A 91 3.17 -7.13 7.49
CA LEU A 91 3.45 -5.90 6.77
C LEU A 91 2.64 -5.78 5.48
N ILE A 92 2.43 -6.88 4.75
CA ILE A 92 1.59 -6.88 3.54
C ILE A 92 0.16 -6.47 3.88
N LEU A 93 -0.44 -7.05 4.92
CA LEU A 93 -1.80 -6.71 5.37
C LEU A 93 -1.90 -5.23 5.78
N LEU A 94 -0.98 -4.76 6.62
CA LEU A 94 -0.98 -3.36 7.09
C LEU A 94 -0.87 -2.37 5.93
N GLN A 95 0.05 -2.63 4.98
CA GLN A 95 0.25 -1.74 3.84
C GLN A 95 -0.91 -1.82 2.83
N SER A 96 -1.53 -2.98 2.65
CA SER A 96 -2.72 -3.11 1.80
C SER A 96 -3.89 -2.28 2.33
N TYR A 97 -4.05 -2.24 3.66
CA TYR A 97 -5.02 -1.37 4.33
C TYR A 97 -4.67 0.11 4.11
N ALA A 98 -3.40 0.48 4.27
CA ALA A 98 -2.92 1.85 4.06
C ALA A 98 -3.21 2.35 2.63
N VAL A 99 -2.86 1.58 1.61
CA VAL A 99 -3.11 1.92 0.19
C VAL A 99 -4.60 2.09 -0.08
N THR A 100 -5.45 1.22 0.49
CA THR A 100 -6.90 1.30 0.32
C THR A 100 -7.47 2.58 0.92
N MET A 101 -7.10 2.90 2.17
CA MET A 101 -7.57 4.12 2.84
C MET A 101 -7.06 5.40 2.16
N GLN A 102 -5.79 5.45 1.77
CA GLN A 102 -5.23 6.61 1.10
C GLN A 102 -5.83 6.82 -0.30
N SER A 103 -6.14 5.74 -1.01
CA SER A 103 -6.85 5.81 -2.29
C SER A 103 -8.27 6.35 -2.10
N PHE A 104 -8.96 5.94 -1.04
CA PHE A 104 -10.27 6.50 -0.67
C PHE A 104 -10.18 8.01 -0.40
N PHE A 105 -9.20 8.46 0.38
CA PHE A 105 -9.01 9.90 0.64
C PHE A 105 -8.65 10.69 -0.61
N LEU A 106 -7.81 10.13 -1.48
CA LEU A 106 -7.47 10.75 -2.76
C LEU A 106 -8.70 10.84 -3.68
N PHE A 107 -9.53 9.80 -3.71
CA PHE A 107 -10.78 9.80 -4.48
C PHE A 107 -11.77 10.85 -3.96
N ALA A 108 -11.98 10.90 -2.64
CA ALA A 108 -12.81 11.92 -2.00
C ALA A 108 -12.28 13.34 -2.32
N LEU A 109 -10.97 13.55 -2.25
CA LEU A 109 -10.35 14.83 -2.61
C LEU A 109 -10.60 15.20 -4.07
N ILE A 110 -10.52 14.26 -5.01
CA ILE A 110 -10.81 14.54 -6.43
C ILE A 110 -12.29 14.87 -6.64
N PHE A 111 -13.19 14.21 -5.90
CA PHE A 111 -14.64 14.42 -6.00
C PHE A 111 -15.06 15.82 -5.54
N TYR A 112 -14.56 16.28 -4.38
CA TYR A 112 -14.91 17.59 -3.81
C TYR A 112 -14.11 18.78 -4.37
N ARG A 113 -13.26 18.57 -5.38
CA ARG A 113 -12.37 19.62 -5.90
C ARG A 113 -12.81 20.14 -7.26
N SER A 114 -12.91 21.46 -7.38
CA SER A 114 -13.40 22.14 -8.59
C SER A 114 -12.48 21.91 -9.80
N LYS A 115 -11.15 21.95 -9.60
CA LYS A 115 -10.14 21.81 -10.67
C LYS A 115 -9.65 20.37 -10.89
N LYS A 116 -10.58 19.41 -11.00
CA LYS A 116 -10.29 17.97 -11.12
C LYS A 116 -9.33 17.58 -12.25
N ARG A 117 -9.36 18.25 -13.41
CA ARG A 117 -8.52 17.89 -14.58
C ARG A 117 -7.01 17.92 -14.30
N ARG A 118 -6.52 18.92 -13.55
CA ARG A 118 -5.09 19.04 -13.24
C ARG A 118 -4.62 17.93 -12.30
N LEU A 119 -5.46 17.57 -11.32
CA LEU A 119 -5.16 16.53 -10.35
C LEU A 119 -5.24 15.14 -10.96
N ILE A 120 -6.29 14.86 -11.74
CA ILE A 120 -6.43 13.58 -12.44
C ILE A 120 -5.22 13.35 -13.35
N ARG A 121 -4.77 14.36 -14.10
CA ARG A 121 -3.56 14.25 -14.94
C ARG A 121 -2.32 13.91 -14.12
N LEU A 122 -2.17 14.54 -12.94
CA LEU A 122 -1.03 14.31 -12.07
C LEU A 122 -1.07 12.93 -11.40
N VAL A 123 -2.24 12.48 -10.96
CA VAL A 123 -2.47 11.11 -10.44
C VAL A 123 -2.19 10.06 -11.51
N LEU A 124 -2.67 10.28 -12.73
CA LEU A 124 -2.39 9.39 -13.86
C LEU A 124 -0.90 9.32 -14.18
N PHE A 125 -0.21 10.47 -14.18
CA PHE A 125 1.24 10.52 -14.41
C PHE A 125 2.01 9.72 -13.34
N ILE A 126 1.64 9.89 -12.06
CA ILE A 126 2.22 9.13 -10.95
C ILE A 126 1.92 7.63 -11.08
N ALA A 127 0.69 7.27 -11.43
CA ALA A 127 0.29 5.87 -11.59
C ALA A 127 1.07 5.18 -12.72
N ILE A 128 1.24 5.87 -13.86
CA ILE A 128 2.06 5.38 -14.99
C ILE A 128 3.52 5.24 -14.55
N PHE A 129 4.07 6.24 -13.86
CA PHE A 129 5.44 6.18 -13.36
C PHE A 129 5.65 4.99 -12.41
N LEU A 130 4.77 4.79 -11.44
CA LEU A 130 4.82 3.63 -10.54
C LEU A 130 4.67 2.31 -11.28
N PHE A 131 3.80 2.25 -12.28
CA PHE A 131 3.63 1.07 -13.11
C PHE A 131 4.92 0.72 -13.88
N ILE A 132 5.59 1.71 -14.47
CA ILE A 132 6.89 1.53 -15.14
C ILE A 132 7.95 1.03 -14.15
N VAL A 133 8.03 1.62 -12.96
CA VAL A 133 8.97 1.20 -11.91
C VAL A 133 8.71 -0.25 -11.50
N PHE A 134 7.45 -0.62 -11.26
CA PHE A 134 7.11 -2.00 -10.89
C PHE A 134 7.38 -2.99 -12.03
N TYR A 135 7.14 -2.60 -13.27
CA TYR A 135 7.48 -3.41 -14.44
C TYR A 135 8.99 -3.60 -14.57
N TYR A 136 9.77 -2.53 -14.40
CA TYR A 136 11.23 -2.59 -14.42
C TYR A 136 11.78 -3.53 -13.34
N ILE A 137 11.28 -3.43 -12.10
CA ILE A 137 11.65 -4.33 -11.00
C ILE A 137 11.29 -5.77 -11.35
N GLN A 138 10.12 -6.01 -11.94
CA GLN A 138 9.69 -7.36 -12.33
C GLN A 138 10.60 -7.94 -13.44
N CYS A 139 10.97 -7.13 -14.43
CA CYS A 139 11.85 -7.53 -15.52
C CYS A 139 13.25 -7.89 -15.01
N MET A 140 13.84 -7.06 -14.14
CA MET A 140 15.14 -7.36 -13.52
C MET A 140 15.12 -8.67 -12.74
N ASN A 141 14.03 -8.92 -11.99
CA ASN A 141 13.90 -10.12 -11.18
C ASN A 141 13.84 -11.40 -12.03
N GLU A 142 13.35 -11.33 -13.28
CA GLU A 142 13.31 -12.47 -14.20
C GLU A 142 14.67 -12.75 -14.85
N ASP A 143 15.49 -11.72 -15.09
CA ASP A 143 16.79 -11.90 -15.73
C ASP A 143 17.84 -12.48 -14.76
N ASP A 144 17.78 -12.11 -13.47
CA ASP A 144 18.57 -12.77 -12.42
C ASP A 144 18.19 -14.26 -12.29
N GLY A 145 16.91 -14.60 -12.44
CA GLY A 145 16.45 -15.99 -12.44
C GLY A 145 17.01 -16.82 -13.61
N LYS A 146 17.18 -16.20 -14.78
CA LYS A 146 17.75 -16.87 -15.97
C LYS A 146 19.26 -17.07 -15.87
N GLU A 147 19.98 -16.13 -15.25
CA GLU A 147 21.43 -16.24 -14.99
C GLU A 147 21.76 -17.41 -14.05
N VAL A 148 20.94 -17.67 -13.03
CA VAL A 148 21.13 -18.79 -12.09
C VAL A 148 20.89 -20.15 -12.76
N ILE A 149 19.94 -20.25 -13.70
CA ILE A 149 19.67 -21.49 -14.44
C ILE A 149 20.77 -21.77 -15.47
N ARG A 150 21.36 -20.74 -16.09
CA ARG A 150 22.42 -20.88 -17.10
C ARG A 150 23.78 -21.29 -16.51
N LYS A 151 24.00 -21.10 -15.22
CA LYS A 151 25.23 -21.51 -14.51
C LYS A 151 25.16 -22.90 -13.86
N ARG A 152 24.07 -23.64 -14.05
CA ARG A 152 23.90 -25.03 -13.59
C ARG A 152 24.04 -26.03 -14.72
#